data_AF-A0A1W1H4V4-F1
#
_entry.id   AF-A0A1W1H4V4-F1
#
_cell.length_a   1.000
_cell.length_b   1.000
_cell.length_c   1.000
_cell.angle_alpha   90.00
_cell.angle_beta   90.00
_cell.angle_gamma   90.00
#
_symmetry.space_group_name_H-M   'P 1'
#
loop_
_entity.id
_entity.type
_entity.pdbx_description
1 polymer ?
#
loop_
_entity_poly.entity_id
_entity_poly.type
_entity_poly.pdbx_seq_one_letter_code
_entity_poly.pdbx_strand_id
1 'polypeptide(L)'
;MTKKISITCFFLFTLCFISLMPTFGAESKDIQVQQSFQAIQNPEPDFGITVWVDHESNTYNIGESITFYFKSNRDCYVHLLDIGTSGKVTLIYPNQFATDNFIKGGQTYKLPAPETFQFVASGPEGTEMVKAIATLKRTDLANLPGARNAGAFKAFDKDGTVVAKDIQVTLNQTPPKQWAEYGKVIKIVRKNSGPVPVSETAPAPQPQQSYTAFGTTLWTSKHTYRAGASVRFFFTTNRDAYVTLVSIGTSGEVRILFPNRFSQNNYCTAGTTYTIPGENAPEKYVVTGPSGTETVKIIAAQNQFSLSASPYDYTKSAYPALAKTPEQVTKDIEVISTSESTGRYFDEATMTIQIIQ
;
A
#
# COMPACT_ATOMS: atom_id res chain seq x y z
N MET A 1 -38.63 -70.00 26.17
CA MET A 1 -37.56 -70.53 25.30
C MET A 1 -37.21 -69.49 24.24
N THR A 2 -36.00 -68.93 24.35
CA THR A 2 -35.07 -68.54 23.26
C THR A 2 -35.51 -67.62 22.09
N LYS A 3 -34.94 -66.40 22.11
CA LYS A 3 -34.34 -65.59 21.00
C LYS A 3 -35.13 -65.39 19.69
N LYS A 4 -35.33 -64.11 19.32
CA LYS A 4 -34.41 -63.38 18.40
C LYS A 4 -34.76 -61.89 18.32
N ILE A 5 -33.71 -61.08 18.47
CA ILE A 5 -33.65 -59.64 18.25
C ILE A 5 -33.68 -59.37 16.74
N SER A 6 -34.49 -58.42 16.29
CA SER A 6 -34.30 -57.77 14.99
C SER A 6 -34.44 -56.26 15.17
N ILE A 7 -33.29 -55.60 15.16
CA ILE A 7 -33.13 -54.15 15.12
C ILE A 7 -33.29 -53.75 13.65
N THR A 8 -34.39 -53.08 13.31
CA THR A 8 -34.53 -52.43 12.00
C THR A 8 -34.25 -50.95 12.17
N CYS A 9 -33.03 -50.59 11.80
CA CYS A 9 -32.51 -49.24 11.72
C CYS A 9 -33.09 -48.59 10.44
N PHE A 10 -34.01 -47.63 10.58
CA PHE A 10 -34.42 -46.76 9.47
C PHE A 10 -33.81 -45.38 9.69
N PHE A 11 -32.73 -45.11 8.95
CA PHE A 11 -32.04 -43.83 8.90
C PHE A 11 -33.01 -42.74 8.44
N LEU A 12 -33.30 -41.77 9.32
CA LEU A 12 -33.87 -40.49 8.92
C LEU A 12 -32.78 -39.70 8.20
N PHE A 13 -32.90 -39.56 6.88
CA PHE A 13 -32.04 -38.70 6.07
C PHE A 13 -32.52 -37.25 6.23
N THR A 14 -32.04 -36.55 7.26
CA THR A 14 -32.26 -35.12 7.39
C THR A 14 -31.37 -34.40 6.37
N LEU A 15 -31.95 -33.99 5.24
CA LEU A 15 -31.30 -33.08 4.30
C LEU A 15 -31.08 -31.73 5.02
N CYS A 16 -29.89 -31.55 5.60
CA CYS A 16 -29.45 -30.25 6.05
C CYS A 16 -29.00 -29.47 4.80
N PHE A 17 -29.88 -28.62 4.28
CA PHE A 17 -29.51 -27.59 3.31
C PHE A 17 -28.59 -26.58 4.03
N ILE A 18 -27.30 -26.88 4.07
CA ILE A 18 -26.28 -25.89 4.46
C ILE A 18 -26.23 -24.89 3.31
N SER A 19 -26.94 -23.77 3.46
CA SER A 19 -26.81 -22.62 2.56
C SER A 19 -25.37 -22.13 2.63
N LEU A 20 -24.60 -22.48 1.60
CA LEU A 20 -23.26 -21.96 1.37
C LEU A 20 -23.39 -20.46 1.08
N MET A 21 -23.25 -19.63 2.11
CA MET A 21 -23.12 -18.19 1.93
C MET A 21 -21.73 -17.92 1.36
N PRO A 22 -21.61 -17.32 0.16
CA PRO A 22 -20.31 -16.98 -0.37
C PRO A 22 -19.70 -15.86 0.49
N THR A 23 -18.52 -16.11 1.05
CA THR A 23 -17.71 -15.09 1.74
C THR A 23 -17.09 -14.15 0.69
N PHE A 24 -17.84 -13.15 0.27
CA PHE A 24 -17.35 -11.93 -0.37
C PHE A 24 -16.91 -10.97 0.74
N GLY A 25 -15.61 -10.65 0.87
CA GLY A 25 -15.18 -9.80 2.00
C GLY A 25 -13.95 -8.91 1.81
N ALA A 26 -13.05 -9.21 0.87
CA ALA A 26 -11.86 -8.38 0.65
C ALA A 26 -11.95 -7.54 -0.63
N GLU A 27 -12.34 -8.14 -1.75
CA GLU A 27 -12.61 -7.43 -3.02
C GLU A 27 -13.78 -6.42 -2.85
N SER A 28 -14.69 -6.67 -1.91
CA SER A 28 -15.82 -5.79 -1.62
C SER A 28 -15.42 -4.45 -1.00
N LYS A 29 -14.34 -4.40 -0.21
CA LYS A 29 -14.06 -3.22 0.62
C LYS A 29 -13.45 -2.07 -0.18
N ASP A 30 -12.48 -2.35 -1.04
CA ASP A 30 -11.84 -1.33 -1.87
C ASP A 30 -12.81 -0.81 -2.94
N ILE A 31 -13.60 -1.71 -3.52
CA ILE A 31 -14.73 -1.36 -4.38
C ILE A 31 -15.73 -0.47 -3.62
N GLN A 32 -16.06 -0.78 -2.37
CA GLN A 32 -16.96 0.04 -1.55
C GLN A 32 -16.38 1.43 -1.24
N VAL A 33 -15.08 1.55 -0.96
CA VAL A 33 -14.44 2.86 -0.77
C VAL A 33 -14.53 3.68 -2.06
N GLN A 34 -14.15 3.09 -3.20
CA GLN A 34 -14.23 3.78 -4.50
C GLN A 34 -15.67 4.18 -4.82
N GLN A 35 -16.65 3.30 -4.61
CA GLN A 35 -18.07 3.60 -4.76
C GLN A 35 -18.51 4.75 -3.84
N SER A 36 -18.04 4.78 -2.59
CA SER A 36 -18.38 5.85 -1.64
C SER A 36 -17.89 7.22 -2.13
N PHE A 37 -16.68 7.28 -2.69
CA PHE A 37 -16.15 8.52 -3.27
C PHE A 37 -16.78 8.87 -4.63
N GLN A 38 -17.18 7.88 -5.43
CA GLN A 38 -17.94 8.11 -6.66
C GLN A 38 -19.35 8.66 -6.38
N ALA A 39 -19.95 8.26 -5.26
CA ALA A 39 -21.26 8.75 -4.81
C ALA A 39 -21.23 10.21 -4.32
N ILE A 40 -20.05 10.78 -4.06
CA ILE A 40 -19.90 12.22 -3.78
C ILE A 40 -20.11 12.97 -5.08
N GLN A 41 -21.35 13.39 -5.34
CA GLN A 41 -21.72 14.12 -6.54
C GLN A 41 -22.42 15.42 -6.17
N ASN A 42 -22.10 16.48 -6.91
CA ASN A 42 -22.85 17.72 -6.81
C ASN A 42 -24.04 17.67 -7.77
N PRO A 43 -25.29 17.74 -7.29
CA PRO A 43 -26.46 17.71 -8.17
C PRO A 43 -26.67 18.99 -9.00
N GLU A 44 -26.13 20.14 -8.57
CA GLU A 44 -26.38 21.43 -9.23
C GLU A 44 -25.12 22.35 -9.19
N PRO A 45 -24.00 21.98 -9.85
CA PRO A 45 -22.81 22.81 -9.90
C PRO A 45 -22.95 23.96 -10.91
N ASP A 46 -22.61 25.19 -10.51
CA ASP A 46 -22.56 26.37 -11.40
C ASP A 46 -21.24 26.47 -12.19
N PHE A 47 -20.26 25.63 -11.87
CA PHE A 47 -18.94 25.62 -12.48
C PHE A 47 -18.38 24.19 -12.49
N GLY A 48 -17.30 23.94 -13.22
CA GLY A 48 -16.73 22.62 -13.39
C GLY A 48 -15.25 22.57 -13.06
N ILE A 49 -14.78 21.37 -12.71
CA ILE A 49 -13.37 21.00 -12.68
C ILE A 49 -13.20 19.73 -13.52
N THR A 50 -12.06 19.59 -14.17
CA THR A 50 -11.70 18.37 -14.91
C THR A 50 -10.30 17.96 -14.48
N VAL A 51 -10.10 16.65 -14.32
CA VAL A 51 -8.79 16.04 -14.08
C VAL A 51 -8.50 15.04 -15.19
N TRP A 52 -7.29 15.07 -15.72
CA TRP A 52 -6.80 14.07 -16.66
C TRP A 52 -5.35 13.72 -16.32
N VAL A 53 -4.83 12.71 -17.00
CA VAL A 53 -3.50 12.18 -16.76
C VAL A 53 -2.70 12.17 -18.07
N ASP A 54 -1.39 11.99 -17.99
CA ASP A 54 -0.48 11.98 -19.14
C ASP A 54 -0.64 10.75 -20.07
N HIS A 55 -1.26 9.67 -19.61
CA HIS A 55 -1.57 8.51 -20.44
C HIS A 55 -2.99 8.55 -20.99
N GLU A 56 -3.13 8.56 -22.31
CA GLU A 56 -4.44 8.46 -22.97
C GLU A 56 -5.21 7.18 -22.58
N SER A 57 -4.47 6.08 -22.37
CA SER A 57 -5.04 4.78 -21.93
C SER A 57 -5.50 4.77 -20.47
N ASN A 58 -5.16 5.80 -19.69
CA ASN A 58 -5.32 5.85 -18.23
C ASN A 58 -4.73 4.63 -17.50
N THR A 59 -3.85 3.89 -18.16
CA THR A 59 -3.28 2.64 -17.66
C THR A 59 -1.80 2.84 -17.47
N TYR A 60 -1.33 2.49 -16.27
CA TYR A 60 0.04 2.64 -15.85
C TYR A 60 0.59 1.30 -15.39
N ASN A 61 1.80 1.00 -15.81
CA ASN A 61 2.53 -0.13 -15.26
C ASN A 61 3.02 0.24 -13.87
N ILE A 62 3.08 -0.73 -12.95
CA ILE A 62 3.75 -0.52 -11.66
C ILE A 62 5.17 0.00 -11.90
N GLY A 63 5.53 1.09 -11.22
CA GLY A 63 6.81 1.80 -11.38
C GLY A 63 6.79 2.92 -12.42
N GLU A 64 5.70 3.10 -13.16
CA GLU A 64 5.54 4.16 -14.14
C GLU A 64 5.17 5.49 -13.45
N SER A 65 5.70 6.60 -13.95
CA SER A 65 5.37 7.92 -13.44
C SER A 65 4.00 8.37 -13.93
N ILE A 66 3.23 9.02 -13.06
CA ILE A 66 1.93 9.60 -13.38
C ILE A 66 2.04 11.12 -13.25
N THR A 67 1.60 11.82 -14.29
CA THR A 67 1.36 13.27 -14.22
C THR A 67 -0.13 13.55 -14.25
N PHE A 68 -0.64 14.21 -13.22
CA PHE A 68 -1.99 14.71 -13.16
C PHE A 68 -2.06 16.13 -13.71
N TYR A 69 -3.11 16.41 -14.46
CA TYR A 69 -3.46 17.73 -14.92
C TYR A 69 -4.87 18.05 -14.49
N PHE A 70 -5.11 19.29 -14.12
CA PHE A 70 -6.45 19.72 -13.73
C PHE A 70 -6.71 21.17 -14.11
N LYS A 71 -7.98 21.46 -14.38
CA LYS A 71 -8.44 22.79 -14.79
C LYS A 71 -9.86 23.02 -14.30
N SER A 72 -10.12 24.21 -13.78
CA SER A 72 -11.48 24.69 -13.54
C SER A 72 -11.84 25.81 -14.51
N ASN A 73 -13.13 25.98 -14.82
CA ASN A 73 -13.62 27.13 -15.58
C ASN A 73 -13.89 28.37 -14.70
N ARG A 74 -13.62 28.29 -13.37
CA ARG A 74 -13.79 29.40 -12.42
C ARG A 74 -12.66 29.42 -11.40
N ASP A 75 -12.32 30.61 -10.89
CA ASP A 75 -11.43 30.76 -9.74
C ASP A 75 -11.98 29.99 -8.53
N CYS A 76 -11.20 29.08 -7.95
CA CYS A 76 -11.66 28.20 -6.86
C CYS A 76 -10.50 27.60 -6.05
N TYR A 77 -10.83 26.96 -4.93
CA TYR A 77 -9.92 26.15 -4.13
C TYR A 77 -10.08 24.67 -4.46
N VAL A 78 -8.99 23.96 -4.71
CA VAL A 78 -9.00 22.57 -5.19
C VAL A 78 -8.32 21.62 -4.22
N HIS A 79 -8.97 20.49 -3.95
CA HIS A 79 -8.37 19.34 -3.29
C HIS A 79 -8.36 18.16 -4.25
N LEU A 80 -7.24 17.47 -4.38
CA LEU A 80 -7.14 16.20 -5.08
C LEU A 80 -6.85 15.09 -4.06
N LEU A 81 -7.74 14.12 -3.99
CA LEU A 81 -7.58 12.92 -3.17
C LEU A 81 -7.28 11.73 -4.07
N ASP A 82 -6.23 11.00 -3.74
CA ASP A 82 -5.94 9.69 -4.29
C ASP A 82 -6.61 8.61 -3.43
N ILE A 83 -7.41 7.76 -4.06
CA ILE A 83 -8.04 6.58 -3.49
C ILE A 83 -7.33 5.38 -4.14
N GLY A 84 -6.30 4.89 -3.46
CA GLY A 84 -5.45 3.83 -3.96
C GLY A 84 -6.17 2.48 -4.04
N THR A 85 -5.54 1.53 -4.71
CA THR A 85 -6.07 0.16 -4.91
C THR A 85 -6.39 -0.60 -3.61
N SER A 86 -5.84 -0.16 -2.47
CA SER A 86 -6.06 -0.72 -1.13
C SER A 86 -7.12 0.01 -0.28
N GLY A 87 -7.86 0.94 -0.88
CA GLY A 87 -8.85 1.77 -0.19
C GLY A 87 -8.25 2.86 0.71
N LYS A 88 -6.91 2.99 0.75
CA LYS A 88 -6.22 4.09 1.42
C LYS A 88 -6.52 5.41 0.72
N VAL A 89 -6.81 6.43 1.51
CA VAL A 89 -7.10 7.79 1.01
C VAL A 89 -5.93 8.70 1.35
N THR A 90 -5.40 9.39 0.34
CA THR A 90 -4.30 10.34 0.47
C THR A 90 -4.69 11.67 -0.16
N LEU A 91 -4.55 12.78 0.55
CA LEU A 91 -4.63 14.11 -0.04
C LEU A 91 -3.30 14.40 -0.77
N ILE A 92 -3.35 14.38 -2.09
CA ILE A 92 -2.18 14.59 -2.96
C ILE A 92 -2.03 16.06 -3.38
N TYR A 93 -3.08 16.87 -3.26
CA TYR A 93 -3.05 18.33 -3.42
C TYR A 93 -4.12 19.01 -2.55
N PRO A 94 -3.80 20.10 -1.83
CA PRO A 94 -2.47 20.68 -1.66
C PRO A 94 -1.52 19.73 -0.90
N ASN A 95 -0.22 19.95 -1.09
CA ASN A 95 0.85 19.16 -0.46
C ASN A 95 2.03 20.08 -0.05
N GLN A 96 3.09 19.55 0.54
CA GLN A 96 4.21 20.37 1.02
C GLN A 96 4.94 21.17 -0.08
N PHE A 97 4.87 20.71 -1.33
CA PHE A 97 5.50 21.35 -2.50
C PHE A 97 4.57 22.33 -3.21
N ALA A 98 3.26 22.18 -3.02
CA ALA A 98 2.23 23.04 -3.57
C ALA A 98 1.13 23.24 -2.51
N THR A 99 1.39 24.19 -1.61
CA THR A 99 0.57 24.43 -0.40
C THR A 99 -0.63 25.31 -0.66
N ASP A 100 -0.54 26.23 -1.62
CA ASP A 100 -1.68 27.05 -2.04
C ASP A 100 -2.59 26.24 -2.97
N ASN A 101 -3.81 26.00 -2.49
CA ASN A 101 -4.83 25.27 -3.21
C ASN A 101 -5.76 26.18 -4.03
N PHE A 102 -5.54 27.49 -4.06
CA PHE A 102 -6.29 28.40 -4.90
C PHE A 102 -5.78 28.37 -6.35
N ILE A 103 -6.70 28.17 -7.29
CA ILE A 103 -6.42 28.17 -8.72
C ILE A 103 -7.26 29.19 -9.48
N LYS A 104 -6.73 29.67 -10.60
CA LYS A 104 -7.39 30.58 -11.53
C LYS A 104 -8.19 29.80 -12.57
N GLY A 105 -9.41 30.28 -12.83
CA GLY A 105 -10.27 29.75 -13.87
C GLY A 105 -9.60 29.85 -15.25
N GLY A 106 -9.81 28.84 -16.08
CA GLY A 106 -9.28 28.79 -17.45
C GLY A 106 -7.83 28.31 -17.56
N GLN A 107 -7.07 28.25 -16.46
CA GLN A 107 -5.68 27.81 -16.44
C GLN A 107 -5.56 26.30 -16.19
N THR A 108 -4.59 25.65 -16.83
CA THR A 108 -4.25 24.25 -16.61
C THR A 108 -3.12 24.16 -15.59
N TYR A 109 -3.34 23.36 -14.56
CA TYR A 109 -2.38 23.07 -13.51
C TYR A 109 -1.82 21.66 -13.70
N LYS A 110 -0.56 21.47 -13.33
CA LYS A 110 0.18 20.21 -13.43
C LYS A 110 0.65 19.78 -12.05
N LEU A 111 0.48 18.50 -11.74
CA LEU A 111 0.89 17.87 -10.50
C LEU A 111 1.55 16.51 -10.82
N PRO A 112 2.79 16.25 -10.39
CA PRO A 112 3.65 17.11 -9.58
C PRO A 112 4.15 18.31 -10.38
N ALA A 113 4.46 19.41 -9.70
CA ALA A 113 5.10 20.55 -10.35
C ALA A 113 6.49 20.13 -10.88
N PRO A 114 6.96 20.70 -12.01
CA PRO A 114 8.29 20.40 -12.54
C PRO A 114 9.37 20.46 -11.45
N GLU A 115 10.29 19.49 -11.45
CA GLU A 115 11.46 19.41 -10.55
C GLU A 115 11.17 19.17 -9.05
N THR A 116 9.92 18.91 -8.65
CA THR A 116 9.59 18.69 -7.23
C THR A 116 9.70 17.22 -6.81
N PHE A 117 8.83 16.37 -7.35
CA PHE A 117 8.76 14.94 -7.08
C PHE A 117 8.05 14.23 -8.24
N GLN A 118 7.89 12.90 -8.15
CA GLN A 118 7.13 12.10 -9.12
C GLN A 118 6.05 11.31 -8.37
N PHE A 119 4.82 11.29 -8.89
CA PHE A 119 3.88 10.24 -8.52
C PHE A 119 4.24 9.00 -9.32
N VAL A 120 4.37 7.86 -8.64
CA VAL A 120 4.71 6.59 -9.26
C VAL A 120 3.57 5.62 -9.00
N ALA A 121 3.04 5.02 -10.06
CA ALA A 121 2.06 3.95 -9.97
C ALA A 121 2.63 2.84 -9.09
N SER A 122 2.04 2.62 -7.93
CA SER A 122 2.54 1.69 -6.91
C SER A 122 1.38 0.99 -6.22
N GLY A 123 1.67 -0.08 -5.48
CA GLY A 123 0.63 -0.94 -4.93
C GLY A 123 0.18 -2.05 -5.90
N PRO A 124 -0.82 -2.87 -5.49
CA PRO A 124 -1.31 -3.97 -6.30
C PRO A 124 -1.94 -3.49 -7.61
N GLU A 125 -2.07 -4.41 -8.58
CA GLU A 125 -2.86 -4.14 -9.77
C GLU A 125 -4.33 -3.89 -9.39
N GLY A 126 -4.98 -2.99 -10.11
CA GLY A 126 -6.35 -2.61 -9.78
C GLY A 126 -6.68 -1.25 -10.35
N THR A 127 -7.84 -0.76 -9.95
CA THR A 127 -8.27 0.60 -10.25
C THR A 127 -7.90 1.51 -9.09
N GLU A 128 -7.43 2.71 -9.41
CA GLU A 128 -7.30 3.82 -8.47
C GLU A 128 -8.19 4.95 -8.94
N MET A 129 -8.62 5.79 -8.00
CA MET A 129 -9.40 6.97 -8.32
C MET A 129 -8.76 8.21 -7.73
N VAL A 130 -8.56 9.22 -8.57
CA VAL A 130 -8.30 10.57 -8.13
C VAL A 130 -9.60 11.36 -8.11
N LYS A 131 -10.03 11.77 -6.92
CA LYS A 131 -11.21 12.60 -6.72
C LYS A 131 -10.78 14.06 -6.56
N ALA A 132 -11.22 14.92 -7.48
CA ALA A 132 -11.11 16.35 -7.36
C ALA A 132 -12.35 16.95 -6.70
N ILE A 133 -12.12 17.88 -5.78
CA ILE A 133 -13.16 18.68 -5.14
C ILE A 133 -12.75 20.14 -5.26
N ALA A 134 -13.54 20.92 -5.99
CA ALA A 134 -13.34 22.35 -6.18
C ALA A 134 -14.40 23.13 -5.40
N THR A 135 -14.02 24.19 -4.69
CA THR A 135 -14.91 24.98 -3.82
C THR A 135 -14.65 26.46 -4.02
N LEU A 136 -15.70 27.30 -4.06
CA LEU A 136 -15.54 28.76 -4.21
C LEU A 136 -15.11 29.45 -2.90
N LYS A 137 -15.25 28.77 -1.77
CA LYS A 137 -14.78 29.20 -0.45
C LYS A 137 -13.87 28.13 0.12
N ARG A 138 -12.91 28.54 0.96
CA ARG A 138 -12.02 27.60 1.65
C ARG A 138 -12.84 26.61 2.48
N THR A 139 -12.48 25.34 2.38
CA THR A 139 -13.04 24.22 3.13
C THR A 139 -11.94 23.48 3.86
N ASP A 140 -12.27 22.82 4.96
CA ASP A 140 -11.28 22.17 5.84
C ASP A 140 -11.04 20.69 5.50
N LEU A 141 -11.15 20.33 4.21
CA LEU A 141 -11.04 18.95 3.76
C LEU A 141 -9.66 18.33 4.09
N ALA A 142 -8.63 19.15 4.21
CA ALA A 142 -7.27 18.72 4.56
C ALA A 142 -7.06 18.44 6.05
N ASN A 143 -7.99 18.81 6.94
CA ASN A 143 -7.88 18.60 8.39
C ASN A 143 -9.08 17.86 8.98
N LEU A 144 -9.81 17.09 8.14
CA LEU A 144 -10.87 16.22 8.64
C LEU A 144 -10.32 15.24 9.69
N PRO A 145 -11.16 14.77 10.63
CA PRO A 145 -10.68 13.89 11.68
C PRO A 145 -10.06 12.61 11.09
N GLY A 146 -8.86 12.26 11.58
CA GLY A 146 -8.06 11.15 11.04
C GLY A 146 -7.05 11.55 9.96
N ALA A 147 -7.02 12.81 9.54
CA ALA A 147 -5.94 13.34 8.73
C ALA A 147 -4.64 13.43 9.54
N ARG A 148 -3.54 12.94 8.96
CA ARG A 148 -2.19 13.12 9.50
C ARG A 148 -1.20 13.42 8.39
N ASN A 149 -0.07 14.01 8.75
CA ASN A 149 1.04 14.19 7.83
C ASN A 149 1.64 12.81 7.47
N ALA A 150 1.90 12.61 6.19
CA ALA A 150 2.50 11.40 5.63
C ALA A 150 3.53 11.83 4.57
N GLY A 151 4.73 12.18 5.04
CA GLY A 151 5.75 12.82 4.20
C GLY A 151 5.23 14.13 3.60
N ALA A 152 5.26 14.22 2.27
CA ALA A 152 4.82 15.38 1.51
C ALA A 152 3.31 15.61 1.52
N PHE A 153 2.54 14.59 1.87
CA PHE A 153 1.10 14.53 1.69
C PHE A 153 0.38 14.43 3.03
N LYS A 154 -0.95 14.37 2.99
CA LYS A 154 -1.74 13.95 4.13
C LYS A 154 -2.39 12.60 3.86
N ALA A 155 -2.24 11.67 4.79
CA ALA A 155 -2.97 10.40 4.77
C ALA A 155 -4.14 10.47 5.74
N PHE A 156 -5.19 9.70 5.46
CA PHE A 156 -6.31 9.52 6.38
C PHE A 156 -6.23 8.12 6.99
N ASP A 157 -6.08 8.04 8.31
CA ASP A 157 -5.97 6.75 9.03
C ASP A 157 -7.33 6.07 9.25
N LYS A 158 -8.42 6.80 9.03
CA LYS A 158 -9.77 6.25 9.05
C LYS A 158 -10.03 5.37 7.83
N ASP A 159 -11.02 4.49 7.97
CA ASP A 159 -11.58 3.76 6.84
C ASP A 159 -12.03 4.71 5.72
N GLY A 160 -11.70 4.39 4.47
CA GLY A 160 -11.99 5.26 3.33
C GLY A 160 -13.48 5.58 3.15
N THR A 161 -14.39 4.67 3.54
CA THR A 161 -15.85 4.95 3.50
C THR A 161 -16.25 6.00 4.53
N VAL A 162 -15.58 6.04 5.69
CA VAL A 162 -15.78 7.06 6.72
C VAL A 162 -15.20 8.40 6.26
N VAL A 163 -14.04 8.39 5.60
CA VAL A 163 -13.45 9.60 5.01
C VAL A 163 -14.38 10.20 3.95
N ALA A 164 -14.91 9.38 3.03
CA ALA A 164 -15.88 9.80 2.03
C ALA A 164 -17.12 10.44 2.66
N LYS A 165 -17.63 9.85 3.75
CA LYS A 165 -18.76 10.40 4.51
C LYS A 165 -18.44 11.74 5.17
N ASP A 166 -17.28 11.87 5.82
CA ASP A 166 -16.85 13.12 6.46
C ASP A 166 -16.69 14.25 5.42
N ILE A 167 -16.17 13.93 4.23
CA ILE A 167 -16.11 14.84 3.08
C ILE A 167 -17.52 15.24 2.63
N GLN A 168 -18.43 14.28 2.42
CA GLN A 168 -19.81 14.57 2.01
C GLN A 168 -20.53 15.47 3.02
N VAL A 169 -20.37 15.21 4.33
CA VAL A 169 -20.94 16.06 5.38
C VAL A 169 -20.39 17.48 5.30
N THR A 170 -19.10 17.64 5.07
CA THR A 170 -18.46 18.96 4.89
C THR A 170 -19.00 19.67 3.65
N LEU A 171 -19.18 18.95 2.53
CA LEU A 171 -19.71 19.51 1.29
C LEU A 171 -21.20 19.86 1.38
N ASN A 172 -21.99 19.13 2.18
CA ASN A 172 -23.40 19.46 2.42
C ASN A 172 -23.58 20.81 3.14
N GLN A 173 -22.55 21.30 3.83
CA GLN A 173 -22.54 22.65 4.42
C GLN A 173 -22.21 23.75 3.40
N THR A 174 -21.81 23.37 2.18
CA THR A 174 -21.51 24.29 1.08
C THR A 174 -22.69 24.29 0.09
N PRO A 175 -23.23 25.47 -0.30
CA PRO A 175 -24.31 25.52 -1.28
C PRO A 175 -23.93 24.79 -2.58
N PRO A 176 -24.82 24.03 -3.24
CA PRO A 176 -24.51 23.26 -4.45
C PRO A 176 -23.81 24.09 -5.53
N LYS A 177 -24.25 25.34 -5.73
CA LYS A 177 -23.65 26.28 -6.69
C LYS A 177 -22.20 26.72 -6.38
N GLN A 178 -21.68 26.38 -5.21
CA GLN A 178 -20.36 26.81 -4.71
C GLN A 178 -19.32 25.71 -4.64
N TRP A 179 -19.62 24.51 -5.15
CA TRP A 179 -18.61 23.47 -5.31
C TRP A 179 -18.80 22.69 -6.59
N ALA A 180 -17.79 21.93 -6.99
CA ALA A 180 -17.82 21.03 -8.14
C ALA A 180 -16.89 19.86 -7.85
N GLU A 181 -17.09 18.75 -8.53
CA GLU A 181 -16.26 17.55 -8.35
C GLU A 181 -15.95 16.90 -9.69
N TYR A 182 -14.88 16.10 -9.70
CA TYR A 182 -14.56 15.22 -10.82
C TYR A 182 -13.83 13.96 -10.32
N GLY A 183 -14.30 12.77 -10.73
CA GLY A 183 -13.62 11.50 -10.47
C GLY A 183 -12.83 11.03 -11.69
N LYS A 184 -11.51 10.91 -11.56
CA LYS A 184 -10.63 10.32 -12.57
C LYS A 184 -10.19 8.92 -12.15
N VAL A 185 -10.58 7.90 -12.91
CA VAL A 185 -10.10 6.53 -12.69
C VAL A 185 -8.85 6.27 -13.52
N ILE A 186 -7.85 5.63 -12.91
CA ILE A 186 -6.66 5.08 -13.57
C ILE A 186 -6.56 3.58 -13.24
N LYS A 187 -5.87 2.83 -14.10
CA LYS A 187 -5.64 1.40 -13.92
C LYS A 187 -4.16 1.14 -13.72
N ILE A 188 -3.83 0.50 -12.61
CA ILE A 188 -2.48 -0.02 -12.37
C ILE A 188 -2.44 -1.46 -12.86
N VAL A 189 -1.48 -1.75 -13.74
CA VAL A 189 -1.23 -3.09 -14.28
C VAL A 189 0.20 -3.51 -13.99
N ARG A 190 0.42 -4.81 -13.96
CA ARG A 190 1.78 -5.35 -13.92
C ARG A 190 2.45 -5.06 -15.26
N LYS A 191 3.73 -4.70 -15.24
CA LYS A 191 4.53 -4.67 -16.46
C LYS A 191 4.58 -6.09 -17.03
N ASN A 192 4.06 -6.29 -18.24
CA ASN A 192 4.23 -7.54 -18.97
C ASN A 192 5.71 -7.65 -19.39
N SER A 193 6.53 -8.21 -18.53
CA SER A 193 7.86 -8.68 -18.91
C SER A 193 7.68 -10.02 -19.60
N GLY A 194 7.69 -10.05 -20.94
CA GLY A 194 8.09 -11.27 -21.65
C GLY A 194 9.47 -11.72 -21.17
N PRO A 195 9.87 -12.99 -21.38
CA PRO A 195 11.17 -13.47 -20.91
C PRO A 195 12.28 -12.62 -21.51
N VAL A 196 12.93 -11.80 -20.67
CA VAL A 196 14.06 -10.98 -21.09
C VAL A 196 15.30 -11.88 -21.05
N PRO A 197 16.02 -12.07 -22.16
CA PRO A 197 17.32 -12.74 -22.15
C PRO A 197 18.29 -11.87 -21.35
N VAL A 198 18.90 -12.44 -20.32
CA VAL A 198 20.03 -11.85 -19.62
C VAL A 198 21.21 -11.74 -20.60
N SER A 199 21.57 -10.52 -20.99
CA SER A 199 22.87 -10.22 -21.57
C SER A 199 23.53 -9.14 -20.73
N GLU A 200 24.61 -9.53 -20.06
CA GLU A 200 25.57 -8.61 -19.45
C GLU A 200 26.11 -7.65 -20.52
N THR A 201 25.73 -6.39 -20.44
CA THR A 201 26.59 -5.29 -20.88
C THR A 201 26.36 -4.10 -19.96
N ALA A 202 27.44 -3.35 -19.71
CA ALA A 202 27.61 -2.36 -18.64
C ALA A 202 26.42 -1.38 -18.45
N PRO A 203 26.15 -0.94 -17.21
CA PRO A 203 25.00 -0.09 -16.91
C PRO A 203 25.14 1.28 -17.59
N ALA A 204 24.11 1.64 -18.36
CA ALA A 204 23.92 3.02 -18.81
C ALA A 204 23.70 3.94 -17.58
N PRO A 205 24.13 5.21 -17.61
CA PRO A 205 23.95 6.12 -16.48
C PRO A 205 22.45 6.30 -16.19
N GLN A 206 22.00 5.85 -15.02
CA GLN A 206 20.64 6.10 -14.55
C GLN A 206 20.51 7.57 -14.11
N PRO A 207 19.37 8.24 -14.40
CA PRO A 207 19.12 9.60 -13.94
C PRO A 207 19.18 9.67 -12.41
N GLN A 208 20.03 10.56 -11.90
CA GLN A 208 20.32 10.74 -10.49
C GLN A 208 19.11 11.39 -9.79
N GLN A 209 18.21 10.56 -9.22
CA GLN A 209 17.04 11.04 -8.47
C GLN A 209 17.48 11.67 -7.14
N SER A 210 17.01 12.88 -6.89
CA SER A 210 17.29 13.64 -5.66
C SER A 210 16.22 13.32 -4.61
N TYR A 211 16.48 12.37 -3.70
CA TYR A 211 15.52 11.98 -2.69
C TYR A 211 15.59 12.90 -1.46
N THR A 212 14.52 13.64 -1.15
CA THR A 212 14.45 14.56 0.00
C THR A 212 14.19 13.88 1.35
N ALA A 213 13.59 12.69 1.36
CA ALA A 213 13.40 11.83 2.54
C ALA A 213 13.80 10.38 2.23
N PHE A 214 14.22 9.61 3.25
CA PHE A 214 14.47 8.19 3.08
C PHE A 214 13.12 7.46 3.02
N GLY A 215 12.93 6.64 1.99
CA GLY A 215 11.74 5.86 1.71
C GLY A 215 12.06 4.41 1.40
N THR A 216 11.27 3.50 1.96
CA THR A 216 11.28 2.07 1.64
C THR A 216 9.87 1.56 1.31
N THR A 217 9.77 0.65 0.36
CA THR A 217 8.52 0.00 -0.02
C THR A 217 8.67 -1.51 0.14
N LEU A 218 7.62 -2.17 0.64
CA LEU A 218 7.57 -3.63 0.85
C LEU A 218 6.23 -4.16 0.35
N TRP A 219 6.26 -5.23 -0.46
CA TRP A 219 5.07 -5.85 -1.02
C TRP A 219 5.26 -7.35 -1.28
N THR A 220 4.18 -8.04 -1.65
CA THR A 220 4.17 -9.45 -2.06
C THR A 220 3.26 -9.63 -3.27
N SER A 221 3.32 -10.80 -3.92
CA SER A 221 2.50 -11.12 -5.09
C SER A 221 1.03 -11.41 -4.78
N LYS A 222 0.69 -11.75 -3.53
CA LYS A 222 -0.68 -12.00 -3.07
C LYS A 222 -0.83 -11.53 -1.63
N HIS A 223 -2.05 -11.18 -1.23
CA HIS A 223 -2.33 -10.78 0.16
C HIS A 223 -2.94 -11.92 0.99
N THR A 224 -3.35 -13.02 0.35
CA THR A 224 -3.91 -14.21 0.99
C THR A 224 -3.20 -15.46 0.50
N TYR A 225 -2.74 -16.28 1.44
CA TYR A 225 -1.99 -17.51 1.19
C TYR A 225 -2.63 -18.66 1.95
N ARG A 226 -2.73 -19.83 1.29
CA ARG A 226 -3.02 -21.07 1.99
C ARG A 226 -1.81 -21.48 2.82
N ALA A 227 -2.03 -22.07 3.99
CA ALA A 227 -0.95 -22.71 4.74
C ALA A 227 -0.22 -23.72 3.83
N GLY A 228 1.11 -23.65 3.80
CA GLY A 228 1.95 -24.41 2.88
C GLY A 228 2.23 -23.73 1.52
N ALA A 229 1.63 -22.57 1.23
CA ALA A 229 1.94 -21.82 0.02
C ALA A 229 3.29 -21.08 0.14
N SER A 230 4.04 -21.03 -0.96
CA SER A 230 5.26 -20.23 -1.04
C SER A 230 4.95 -18.75 -1.28
N VAL A 231 5.69 -17.88 -0.59
CA VAL A 231 5.60 -16.42 -0.72
C VAL A 231 6.93 -15.85 -1.20
N ARG A 232 6.83 -14.79 -1.99
CA ARG A 232 7.93 -13.91 -2.32
C ARG A 232 7.56 -12.49 -1.90
N PHE A 233 8.43 -11.90 -1.11
CA PHE A 233 8.44 -10.51 -0.71
C PHE A 233 9.34 -9.74 -1.66
N PHE A 234 8.99 -8.50 -1.90
CA PHE A 234 9.74 -7.59 -2.73
C PHE A 234 9.87 -6.28 -1.98
N PHE A 235 11.03 -5.63 -2.11
CA PHE A 235 11.20 -4.32 -1.53
C PHE A 235 12.15 -3.46 -2.35
N THR A 236 12.01 -2.15 -2.22
CA THR A 236 12.93 -1.16 -2.78
C THR A 236 13.25 -0.12 -1.72
N THR A 237 14.48 0.39 -1.71
CA THR A 237 14.84 1.59 -0.95
C THR A 237 15.18 2.71 -1.92
N ASN A 238 14.87 3.94 -1.55
CA ASN A 238 15.22 5.11 -2.36
C ASN A 238 16.63 5.63 -2.06
N ARG A 239 17.33 5.05 -1.08
CA ARG A 239 18.72 5.32 -0.75
C ARG A 239 19.45 4.02 -0.48
N ASP A 240 20.76 4.08 -0.61
CA ASP A 240 21.63 3.03 -0.13
C ASP A 240 21.40 2.82 1.36
N ALA A 241 21.18 1.56 1.74
CA ALA A 241 20.62 1.23 3.04
C ALA A 241 21.00 -0.18 3.47
N TYR A 242 21.21 -0.36 4.77
CA TYR A 242 21.12 -1.66 5.41
C TYR A 242 19.65 -1.97 5.65
N VAL A 243 19.20 -3.15 5.22
CA VAL A 243 17.79 -3.55 5.31
C VAL A 243 17.62 -4.80 6.15
N THR A 244 16.62 -4.82 7.02
CA THR A 244 16.14 -6.03 7.69
C THR A 244 14.66 -6.22 7.42
N LEU A 245 14.28 -7.40 6.94
CA LEU A 245 12.90 -7.82 6.78
C LEU A 245 12.54 -8.82 7.88
N VAL A 246 11.53 -8.51 8.67
CA VAL A 246 11.06 -9.34 9.78
C VAL A 246 9.60 -9.74 9.57
N SER A 247 9.31 -11.02 9.77
CA SER A 247 7.94 -11.54 9.86
C SER A 247 7.56 -11.77 11.32
N ILE A 248 6.31 -11.47 11.64
CA ILE A 248 5.63 -11.81 12.89
C ILE A 248 4.46 -12.72 12.49
N GLY A 249 4.63 -14.02 12.70
CA GLY A 249 3.66 -15.05 12.36
C GLY A 249 2.38 -14.95 13.19
N THR A 250 1.34 -15.68 12.77
CA THR A 250 0.04 -15.71 13.46
C THR A 250 0.11 -16.25 14.89
N SER A 251 1.15 -17.02 15.21
CA SER A 251 1.48 -17.51 16.55
C SER A 251 2.24 -16.51 17.42
N GLY A 252 2.62 -15.34 16.87
CA GLY A 252 3.55 -14.40 17.49
C GLY A 252 5.03 -14.76 17.31
N GLU A 253 5.34 -15.84 16.57
CA GLU A 253 6.72 -16.20 16.27
C GLU A 253 7.37 -15.17 15.34
N VAL A 254 8.54 -14.67 15.73
CA VAL A 254 9.28 -13.66 14.96
C VAL A 254 10.38 -14.32 14.16
N ARG A 255 10.45 -14.05 12.85
CA ARG A 255 11.47 -14.57 11.94
C ARG A 255 12.15 -13.48 11.13
N ILE A 256 13.45 -13.62 10.92
CA ILE A 256 14.16 -12.78 9.94
C ILE A 256 14.01 -13.40 8.56
N LEU A 257 13.39 -12.63 7.67
CA LEU A 257 13.25 -12.98 6.25
C LEU A 257 14.44 -12.49 5.43
N PHE A 258 15.03 -11.36 5.82
CA PHE A 258 16.24 -10.79 5.22
C PHE A 258 17.04 -10.01 6.28
N PRO A 259 18.37 -10.16 6.37
CA PRO A 259 19.19 -11.13 5.66
C PRO A 259 18.83 -12.59 5.99
N ASN A 260 19.08 -13.50 5.05
CA ASN A 260 18.79 -14.93 5.19
C ASN A 260 19.96 -15.79 4.70
N ARG A 261 19.86 -17.11 4.84
CA ARG A 261 20.92 -18.05 4.42
C ARG A 261 21.42 -17.83 2.99
N PHE A 262 20.52 -17.46 2.08
CA PHE A 262 20.80 -17.29 0.65
C PHE A 262 21.25 -15.87 0.29
N SER A 263 20.99 -14.91 1.17
CA SER A 263 21.28 -13.49 0.95
C SER A 263 21.64 -12.85 2.30
N GLN A 264 22.90 -13.02 2.69
CA GLN A 264 23.41 -12.58 3.99
C GLN A 264 23.88 -11.12 3.98
N ASN A 265 24.32 -10.61 2.82
CA ASN A 265 24.64 -9.20 2.67
C ASN A 265 23.34 -8.40 2.64
N ASN A 266 23.14 -7.57 3.66
CA ASN A 266 21.93 -6.77 3.82
C ASN A 266 22.08 -5.32 3.37
N TYR A 267 23.20 -4.96 2.77
CA TYR A 267 23.36 -3.67 2.09
C TYR A 267 22.63 -3.69 0.75
N CYS A 268 21.70 -2.75 0.60
CA CYS A 268 20.82 -2.59 -0.55
C CYS A 268 21.11 -1.25 -1.23
N THR A 269 21.25 -1.28 -2.55
CA THR A 269 21.48 -0.10 -3.38
C THR A 269 20.16 0.61 -3.68
N ALA A 270 20.20 1.94 -3.63
CA ALA A 270 19.07 2.80 -3.97
C ALA A 270 18.45 2.43 -5.32
N GLY A 271 17.12 2.42 -5.39
CA GLY A 271 16.35 2.17 -6.61
C GLY A 271 16.36 0.72 -7.09
N THR A 272 17.06 -0.19 -6.40
CA THR A 272 17.07 -1.62 -6.74
C THR A 272 15.93 -2.34 -6.03
N THR A 273 15.14 -3.10 -6.78
CA THR A 273 14.12 -3.99 -6.21
C THR A 273 14.75 -5.33 -5.84
N TYR A 274 14.70 -5.65 -4.55
CA TYR A 274 15.15 -6.91 -3.99
C TYR A 274 13.97 -7.87 -3.86
N THR A 275 14.22 -9.16 -4.06
CA THR A 275 13.23 -10.23 -3.90
C THR A 275 13.68 -11.19 -2.82
N ILE A 276 12.80 -11.50 -1.88
CA ILE A 276 13.04 -12.38 -0.74
C ILE A 276 11.96 -13.47 -0.71
N PRO A 277 12.32 -14.75 -0.87
CA PRO A 277 13.66 -15.26 -1.16
C PRO A 277 14.09 -14.88 -2.57
N GLY A 278 15.41 -14.76 -2.80
CA GLY A 278 15.97 -14.40 -4.11
C GLY A 278 15.50 -15.33 -5.23
N GLU A 279 15.52 -14.85 -6.48
CA GLU A 279 14.97 -15.60 -7.62
C GLU A 279 15.56 -17.01 -7.77
N ASN A 280 16.85 -17.14 -7.46
CA ASN A 280 17.63 -18.39 -7.52
C ASN A 280 17.78 -19.09 -6.16
N ALA A 281 17.03 -18.68 -5.13
CA ALA A 281 17.10 -19.32 -3.83
C ALA A 281 16.63 -20.80 -3.93
N PRO A 282 17.41 -21.77 -3.43
CA PRO A 282 17.04 -23.19 -3.51
C PRO A 282 15.82 -23.52 -2.65
N GLU A 283 15.56 -22.74 -1.60
CA GLU A 283 14.37 -22.88 -0.75
C GLU A 283 13.50 -21.63 -0.80
N LYS A 284 12.18 -21.84 -0.89
CA LYS A 284 11.18 -20.76 -0.85
C LYS A 284 10.74 -20.51 0.59
N TYR A 285 10.27 -19.30 0.89
CA TYR A 285 9.58 -19.04 2.15
C TYR A 285 8.18 -19.62 2.05
N VAL A 286 7.85 -20.52 2.96
CA VAL A 286 6.54 -21.17 3.01
C VAL A 286 5.79 -20.64 4.21
N VAL A 287 4.58 -20.13 3.98
CA VAL A 287 3.71 -19.66 5.05
C VAL A 287 3.24 -20.87 5.83
N THR A 288 3.47 -20.84 7.14
CA THR A 288 3.14 -21.93 8.07
C THR A 288 2.42 -21.35 9.28
N GLY A 289 1.53 -22.14 9.88
CA GLY A 289 0.78 -21.74 11.07
C GLY A 289 -0.73 -21.72 10.88
N PRO A 290 -1.48 -21.39 11.95
CA PRO A 290 -2.93 -21.30 11.91
C PRO A 290 -3.40 -20.14 11.03
N SER A 291 -4.67 -20.20 10.61
CA SER A 291 -5.32 -19.09 9.90
C SER A 291 -5.27 -17.81 10.73
N GLY A 292 -5.03 -16.69 10.07
CA GLY A 292 -4.94 -15.38 10.72
C GLY A 292 -4.05 -14.42 9.95
N THR A 293 -3.72 -13.30 10.59
CA THR A 293 -2.88 -12.26 10.01
C THR A 293 -1.40 -12.46 10.40
N GLU A 294 -0.53 -12.60 9.42
CA GLU A 294 0.93 -12.50 9.59
C GLU A 294 1.37 -11.09 9.17
N THR A 295 2.19 -10.45 10.01
CA THR A 295 2.69 -9.09 9.78
C THR A 295 4.12 -9.15 9.29
N VAL A 296 4.46 -8.39 8.26
CA VAL A 296 5.83 -8.28 7.76
C VAL A 296 6.25 -6.83 7.78
N LYS A 297 7.37 -6.56 8.44
CA LYS A 297 7.98 -5.23 8.59
C LYS A 297 9.33 -5.19 7.88
N ILE A 298 9.55 -4.14 7.10
CA ILE A 298 10.87 -3.78 6.59
C ILE A 298 11.41 -2.61 7.41
N ILE A 299 12.69 -2.70 7.73
CA ILE A 299 13.45 -1.67 8.42
C ILE A 299 14.63 -1.33 7.53
N ALA A 300 14.77 -0.06 7.15
CA ALA A 300 15.86 0.42 6.31
C ALA A 300 16.60 1.56 7.02
N ALA A 301 17.92 1.47 7.15
CA ALA A 301 18.75 2.50 7.78
C ALA A 301 20.05 2.74 7.00
N GLN A 302 20.61 3.94 7.05
CA GLN A 302 21.88 4.24 6.36
C GLN A 302 23.09 3.64 7.07
N ASN A 303 23.02 3.47 8.39
CA ASN A 303 24.04 2.76 9.15
C ASN A 303 23.63 1.30 9.39
N GLN A 304 24.63 0.45 9.60
CA GLN A 304 24.40 -0.95 9.90
C GLN A 304 23.78 -1.11 11.29
N PHE A 305 22.70 -1.88 11.38
CA PHE A 305 22.02 -2.22 12.64
C PHE A 305 21.75 -3.72 12.72
N SER A 306 21.37 -4.20 13.91
CA SER A 306 20.96 -5.58 14.13
C SER A 306 19.77 -5.66 15.07
N LEU A 307 18.78 -6.50 14.74
CA LEU A 307 17.67 -6.85 15.63
C LEU A 307 18.02 -7.99 16.59
N SER A 308 19.23 -8.57 16.49
CA SER A 308 19.72 -9.63 17.36
C SER A 308 21.03 -9.24 18.06
N ALA A 309 21.18 -9.64 19.32
CA ALA A 309 22.40 -9.46 20.09
C ALA A 309 23.53 -10.43 19.67
N SER A 310 23.18 -11.49 18.93
CA SER A 310 24.14 -12.48 18.40
C SER A 310 23.95 -12.63 16.89
N PRO A 311 25.01 -12.98 16.14
CA PRO A 311 24.90 -13.25 14.71
C PRO A 311 23.84 -14.33 14.42
N TYR A 312 23.15 -14.19 13.29
CA TYR A 312 22.17 -15.15 12.84
C TYR A 312 22.83 -16.48 12.45
N ASP A 313 22.40 -17.57 13.08
CA ASP A 313 22.87 -18.92 12.75
C ASP A 313 22.08 -19.49 11.56
N TYR A 314 22.53 -19.13 10.35
CA TYR A 314 21.92 -19.61 9.12
C TYR A 314 22.18 -21.10 8.85
N THR A 315 23.01 -21.80 9.64
CA THR A 315 23.22 -23.24 9.45
C THR A 315 22.02 -24.07 9.91
N LYS A 316 21.26 -23.55 10.88
CA LYS A 316 20.06 -24.22 11.44
C LYS A 316 18.77 -23.95 10.68
N SER A 317 18.59 -22.73 10.16
CA SER A 317 17.40 -22.34 9.39
C SER A 317 17.75 -21.34 8.31
N ALA A 318 17.06 -21.41 7.17
CA ALA A 318 17.16 -20.38 6.13
C ALA A 318 16.62 -19.03 6.62
N TYR A 319 15.55 -19.05 7.43
CA TYR A 319 14.90 -17.89 8.05
C TYR A 319 14.99 -18.06 9.57
N PRO A 320 15.99 -17.46 10.23
CA PRO A 320 16.21 -17.68 11.65
C PRO A 320 15.08 -17.05 12.47
N ALA A 321 14.56 -17.82 13.43
CA ALA A 321 13.64 -17.30 14.42
C ALA A 321 14.40 -16.41 15.42
N LEU A 322 13.81 -15.27 15.77
CA LEU A 322 14.27 -14.45 16.87
C LEU A 322 13.67 -14.96 18.17
N ALA A 323 14.50 -15.16 19.19
CA ALA A 323 14.05 -15.39 20.56
C ALA A 323 13.57 -14.07 21.21
N LYS A 324 12.64 -13.38 20.54
CA LYS A 324 12.04 -12.12 20.94
C LYS A 324 10.54 -12.15 20.64
N THR A 325 9.77 -11.50 21.51
CA THR A 325 8.34 -11.23 21.30
C THR A 325 8.14 -10.09 20.27
N PRO A 326 6.96 -9.99 19.64
CA PRO A 326 6.62 -8.88 18.75
C PRO A 326 6.81 -7.51 19.41
N GLU A 327 6.50 -7.39 20.71
CA GLU A 327 6.65 -6.16 21.48
C GLU A 327 8.13 -5.80 21.68
N GLN A 328 8.98 -6.79 22.00
CA GLN A 328 10.42 -6.57 22.11
C GLN A 328 11.03 -6.12 20.79
N VAL A 329 10.62 -6.72 19.67
CA VAL A 329 11.08 -6.34 18.33
C VAL A 329 10.63 -4.93 17.97
N THR A 330 9.37 -4.59 18.26
CA THR A 330 8.85 -3.23 18.02
C THR A 330 9.63 -2.19 18.82
N LYS A 331 9.95 -2.49 20.08
CA LYS A 331 10.77 -1.63 20.94
C LYS A 331 12.19 -1.47 20.41
N ASP A 332 12.81 -2.54 19.92
CA ASP A 332 14.16 -2.47 19.33
C ASP A 332 14.17 -1.59 18.07
N ILE A 333 13.13 -1.70 17.24
CA ILE A 333 12.96 -0.86 16.05
C ILE A 333 12.80 0.62 16.43
N GLU A 334 12.06 0.91 17.49
CA GLU A 334 11.91 2.27 18.03
C GLU A 334 13.24 2.84 18.56
N VAL A 335 14.06 2.02 19.22
CA VAL A 335 15.41 2.42 19.64
C VAL A 335 16.29 2.72 18.43
N ILE A 336 16.24 1.88 17.39
CA ILE A 336 16.99 2.09 16.14
C ILE A 336 16.55 3.40 15.46
N SER A 337 15.25 3.62 15.30
CA SER A 337 14.71 4.83 14.67
C SER A 337 15.08 6.10 15.44
N THR A 338 15.16 6.02 16.76
CA THR A 338 15.59 7.12 17.64
C THR A 338 17.10 7.39 17.52
N SER A 339 17.92 6.34 17.42
CA SER A 339 19.38 6.46 17.27
C SER A 339 19.81 7.05 15.92
N GLU A 340 18.97 6.93 14.88
CA GLU A 340 19.24 7.42 13.53
C GLU A 340 18.74 8.86 13.25
N SER A 341 18.06 9.51 14.20
CA SER A 341 17.53 10.89 14.12
C SER A 341 16.64 11.20 12.88
N THR A 342 15.33 11.37 13.13
CA THR A 342 14.35 12.11 12.27
C THR A 342 14.34 11.78 10.77
N GLY A 343 13.77 10.64 10.32
CA GLY A 343 13.28 10.40 8.95
C GLY A 343 14.24 10.63 7.76
N ARG A 344 15.50 10.97 8.04
CA ARG A 344 16.54 11.33 7.06
C ARG A 344 17.48 10.15 6.83
N TYR A 345 17.61 9.27 7.82
CA TYR A 345 18.56 8.14 7.85
C TYR A 345 17.90 6.79 8.14
N PHE A 346 16.58 6.79 8.35
CA PHE A 346 15.78 5.61 8.66
C PHE A 346 14.40 5.71 8.01
N ASP A 347 13.89 4.59 7.50
CA ASP A 347 12.47 4.41 7.16
C ASP A 347 12.01 2.98 7.47
N GLU A 348 10.71 2.82 7.73
CA GLU A 348 10.09 1.52 7.90
C GLU A 348 8.77 1.42 7.13
N ALA A 349 8.45 0.21 6.66
CA ALA A 349 7.14 -0.08 6.11
C ALA A 349 6.60 -1.40 6.66
N THR A 350 5.28 -1.46 6.80
CA THR A 350 4.59 -2.64 7.32
C THR A 350 3.53 -3.09 6.31
N MET A 351 3.48 -4.40 6.07
CA MET A 351 2.39 -5.04 5.34
C MET A 351 1.86 -6.24 6.13
N THR A 352 0.70 -6.73 5.74
CA THR A 352 0.07 -7.90 6.33
C THR A 352 -0.28 -8.90 5.24
N ILE A 353 -0.11 -10.19 5.52
CA ILE A 353 -0.64 -11.29 4.72
C ILE A 353 -1.66 -12.08 5.53
N GLN A 354 -2.69 -12.57 4.86
CA GLN A 354 -3.71 -13.44 5.43
C GLN A 354 -3.37 -14.90 5.18
N ILE A 355 -3.34 -15.71 6.23
CA ILE A 355 -3.20 -17.16 6.16
C ILE A 355 -4.60 -17.79 6.25
N ILE A 356 -4.91 -18.66 5.30
CA ILE A 356 -6.12 -19.49 5.30
C ILE A 356 -5.73 -20.98 5.24
N GLN A 357 -6.59 -21.89 5.71
CA GLN A 357 -6.40 -23.33 5.51
C GLN A 357 -6.88 -23.76 4.11
#